data_AF-A0A4U0GLX2-F1
#
_entry.id   AF-A0A4U0GLX2-F1
#
_cell.length_a   1.000
_cell.length_b   1.000
_cell.length_c   1.000
_cell.angle_alpha   90.00
_cell.angle_beta   90.00
_cell.angle_gamma   90.00
#
_symmetry.space_group_name_H-M   'P 1'
#
loop_
_entity.id
_entity.type
_entity.pdbx_description
1 polymer ?
#
loop_
_entity_poly.entity_id
_entity_poly.type
_entity_poly.pdbx_seq_one_letter_code
_entity_poly.pdbx_strand_id
1 'polypeptide(L)'
;MSATKMLKVFAGPNGCGKSTIFTTIMQQFRTGHFVNSDEIEKEIASKGFINIDVFDLQLTQKDLDIFKKEPNTLTLRQSIHFRQLI
;
A
#
# COMPACT_ATOMS: atom_id res chain seq x y z
N MET A 1 -6.83 -8.01 26.10
CA MET A 1 -7.09 -6.83 25.23
C MET A 1 -6.11 -6.90 24.06
N SER A 2 -6.61 -7.07 22.82
CA SER A 2 -5.73 -7.05 21.64
C SER A 2 -5.24 -5.63 21.43
N ALA A 3 -3.93 -5.41 21.44
CA ALA A 3 -3.35 -4.11 21.13
C ALA A 3 -3.77 -3.70 19.70
N THR A 4 -4.40 -2.53 19.56
CA THR A 4 -4.79 -1.99 18.25
C THR A 4 -3.52 -1.73 17.44
N LYS A 5 -3.39 -2.37 16.27
CA LYS A 5 -2.24 -2.14 15.38
C LYS A 5 -2.32 -0.72 14.81
N MET A 6 -1.29 0.08 15.02
CA MET A 6 -1.19 1.45 14.50
C MET A 6 -0.54 1.46 13.11
N LEU A 7 -1.22 2.07 12.13
CA LEU A 7 -0.63 2.40 10.84
C LEU A 7 0.35 3.58 11.00
N LYS A 8 1.56 3.43 10.46
CA LYS A 8 2.57 4.50 10.40
C LYS A 8 2.72 4.96 8.95
N VAL A 9 2.49 6.25 8.69
CA VAL A 9 2.58 6.82 7.35
C VAL A 9 3.72 7.83 7.31
N PHE A 10 4.66 7.66 6.39
CA PHE A 10 5.72 8.62 6.10
C PHE A 10 5.35 9.40 4.83
N ALA A 11 5.03 10.69 4.97
CA ALA A 11 4.61 11.56 3.87
C ALA A 11 5.53 12.78 3.73
N GLY A 12 5.61 13.36 2.52
CA GLY A 12 6.47 14.50 2.19
C GLY A 12 6.91 14.51 0.72
N PRO A 13 7.51 15.59 0.21
CA PRO A 13 7.89 15.73 -1.20
C PRO A 13 8.99 14.76 -1.64
N ASN A 14 9.10 14.50 -2.95
CA ASN A 14 10.13 13.62 -3.50
C ASN A 14 11.54 14.15 -3.19
N GLY A 15 12.47 13.24 -2.89
CA GLY A 15 13.85 13.60 -2.52
C GLY A 15 14.06 14.06 -1.07
N CYS A 16 13.02 14.22 -0.24
CA CYS A 16 13.18 14.67 1.15
C CYS A 16 13.68 13.58 2.14
N GLY A 17 14.19 12.46 1.64
CA GLY A 17 14.81 11.41 2.49
C GLY A 17 13.86 10.45 3.20
N LYS A 18 12.56 10.40 2.86
CA LYS A 18 11.57 9.50 3.50
C LYS A 18 12.01 8.04 3.49
N SER A 19 12.43 7.55 2.32
CA SER A 19 12.90 6.18 2.16
C SER A 19 14.18 5.93 2.97
N THR A 20 15.06 6.92 3.08
CA THR A 20 16.28 6.83 3.91
C THR A 20 15.95 6.65 5.38
N ILE A 21 15.03 7.48 5.92
CA ILE A 21 14.58 7.36 7.31
C ILE A 21 13.93 6.00 7.55
N PHE A 22 13.09 5.56 6.62
CA PHE A 22 12.42 4.27 6.70
C PHE A 22 13.41 3.11 6.74
N THR A 23 14.42 3.09 5.86
CA THR A 23 15.48 2.07 5.84
C THR A 23 16.24 2.02 7.17
N THR A 24 16.58 3.17 7.75
CA THR A 24 17.24 3.23 9.06
C THR A 24 16.36 2.63 10.16
N ILE A 25 15.05 2.90 10.15
CA ILE A 25 14.11 2.34 11.12
C ILE A 25 14.00 0.82 10.96
N MET A 26 13.95 0.31 9.73
CA MET A 26 13.90 -1.15 9.48
C MET A 26 15.15 -1.88 10.00
N GLN A 27 16.31 -1.24 9.98
CA GLN A 27 17.56 -1.82 10.49
C GLN A 27 17.56 -1.92 12.02
N GLN A 28 16.86 -1.02 12.71
CA GLN A 28 16.85 -0.92 14.17
C GLN A 28 15.65 -1.61 14.82
N PHE A 29 14.54 -1.75 14.08
CA PHE A 29 13.28 -2.24 14.62
C PHE A 29 12.62 -3.26 13.67
N ARG A 30 11.94 -4.25 14.25
CA ARG A 30 11.01 -5.09 13.49
C ARG A 30 9.84 -4.23 13.02
N THR A 31 9.89 -3.85 11.75
CA THR A 31 8.79 -3.19 11.06
C THR A 31 7.87 -4.27 10.47
N GLY A 32 6.57 -3.97 10.40
CA GLY A 32 5.65 -4.82 9.65
C GLY A 32 5.85 -4.66 8.15
N HIS A 33 4.85 -5.02 7.36
CA HIS A 33 4.89 -4.85 5.91
C HIS A 33 5.12 -3.39 5.52
N PHE A 34 6.10 -3.18 4.64
CA PHE A 34 6.34 -1.90 3.99
C PHE A 34 5.57 -1.81 2.69
N VAL A 35 4.85 -0.71 2.49
CA VAL A 35 4.08 -0.46 1.29
C VAL A 35 4.50 0.90 0.73
N ASN A 36 5.02 0.90 -0.49
CA ASN A 36 5.38 2.11 -1.22
C ASN A 36 4.65 2.12 -2.57
N SER A 37 3.98 3.24 -2.89
CA SER A 37 3.17 3.34 -4.10
C SER A 37 4.00 3.30 -5.38
N ASP A 38 5.15 3.97 -5.40
CA ASP A 38 6.02 4.05 -6.58
C ASP A 38 6.61 2.66 -6.91
N GLU A 39 6.99 1.89 -5.89
CA GLU A 39 7.50 0.53 -6.10
C GLU A 39 6.41 -0.44 -6.56
N ILE A 40 5.19 -0.31 -6.04
CA ILE A 40 4.03 -1.09 -6.52
C ILE A 40 3.76 -0.78 -7.99
N GLU A 41 3.79 0.49 -8.38
CA GLU A 41 3.56 0.91 -9.76
C GLU A 41 4.64 0.36 -10.69
N LYS A 42 5.92 0.45 -10.32
CA LYS A 42 7.03 -0.14 -11.08
C LYS A 42 6.91 -1.66 -11.22
N GLU A 43 6.50 -2.34 -10.15
CA GLU A 43 6.32 -3.81 -10.18
C GLU A 43 5.20 -4.20 -11.13
N ILE A 44 4.04 -3.53 -11.06
CA ILE A 44 2.91 -3.78 -11.96
C ILE A 44 3.31 -3.46 -13.41
N ALA A 45 3.99 -2.34 -13.64
CA ALA A 45 4.44 -1.94 -14.98
C ALA A 45 5.43 -2.94 -15.59
N SER A 46 6.27 -3.58 -14.78
CA SER A 46 7.29 -4.52 -15.24
C SER A 46 6.79 -5.95 -15.37
N LYS A 47 5.95 -6.43 -14.43
CA LYS A 47 5.49 -7.83 -14.37
C LYS A 47 4.07 -8.03 -14.87
N GLY A 48 3.27 -6.97 -14.95
CA GLY A 48 1.83 -7.03 -15.23
C GLY A 48 0.97 -7.45 -14.03
N PHE A 49 1.59 -7.76 -12.89
CA PHE A 49 0.91 -8.13 -11.65
C PHE A 49 1.75 -7.75 -10.43
N ILE A 50 1.12 -7.71 -9.26
CA ILE A 50 1.80 -7.60 -7.96
C ILE A 50 1.68 -8.92 -7.20
N ASN A 51 2.78 -9.39 -6.62
CA ASN A 51 2.73 -10.53 -5.73
C ASN A 51 2.33 -10.07 -4.33
N ILE A 52 1.16 -10.48 -3.84
CA ILE A 52 0.67 -10.12 -2.51
C ILE A 52 1.13 -11.07 -1.40
N ASP A 53 1.72 -12.22 -1.75
CA ASP A 53 2.23 -13.19 -0.77
C ASP A 53 3.34 -12.60 0.10
N VAL A 54 4.08 -11.60 -0.43
CA VAL A 54 5.12 -10.86 0.31
C VAL A 54 4.57 -10.06 1.50
N PHE A 55 3.24 -9.90 1.57
CA PHE A 55 2.53 -9.24 2.65
C PHE A 55 1.87 -10.23 3.62
N ASP A 56 2.20 -11.52 3.54
CA ASP A 56 1.55 -12.59 4.31
C ASP A 56 0.02 -12.61 4.14
N LEU A 57 -0.46 -12.15 2.96
CA LEU A 57 -1.87 -12.05 2.63
C LEU A 57 -2.32 -13.25 1.79
N GLN A 58 -3.16 -14.09 2.38
CA GLN A 58 -3.85 -15.17 1.68
C GLN A 58 -5.23 -14.69 1.24
N LEU A 59 -5.29 -14.04 0.08
CA LEU A 59 -6.51 -13.42 -0.44
C LEU A 59 -6.99 -14.09 -1.72
N THR A 60 -8.30 -14.09 -1.90
CA THR A 60 -8.98 -14.60 -3.08
C THR A 60 -9.67 -13.46 -3.84
N GLN A 61 -10.11 -13.74 -5.07
CA GLN A 61 -10.95 -12.79 -5.83
C GLN A 61 -12.21 -12.38 -5.06
N LYS A 62 -12.77 -13.30 -4.25
CA LYS A 62 -13.95 -13.04 -3.43
C LYS A 62 -13.69 -11.96 -2.38
N ASP A 63 -12.51 -11.96 -1.76
CA ASP A 63 -12.13 -10.96 -0.76
C ASP A 63 -12.01 -9.58 -1.39
N LEU A 64 -11.45 -9.50 -2.59
CA LEU A 64 -11.41 -8.27 -3.37
C LEU A 64 -12.83 -7.77 -3.72
N ASP A 65 -13.73 -8.66 -4.11
CA ASP A 65 -15.11 -8.30 -4.45
C ASP A 65 -15.94 -7.86 -3.23
N ILE A 66 -15.63 -8.38 -2.04
CA ILE A 66 -16.20 -7.91 -0.77
C ILE A 66 -15.65 -6.53 -0.43
N PHE A 67 -14.31 -6.35 -0.45
CA PHE A 67 -13.67 -5.06 -0.18
C PHE A 67 -14.25 -3.94 -1.06
N LYS A 68 -14.47 -4.26 -2.33
CA LYS A 68 -15.12 -3.39 -3.32
C LYS A 68 -16.51 -2.88 -2.90
N LYS A 69 -17.25 -3.58 -2.04
CA LYS A 69 -18.59 -3.16 -1.59
C LYS A 69 -18.57 -2.34 -0.30
N GLU A 70 -17.42 -2.25 0.37
CA GLU A 70 -17.31 -1.52 1.63
C GLU A 70 -17.55 -0.02 1.42
N PRO A 71 -18.37 0.63 2.26
CA PRO A 71 -18.74 2.04 2.09
C PRO A 71 -17.53 2.98 2.09
N ASN A 72 -16.47 2.63 2.83
CA ASN A 72 -15.24 3.41 2.90
C ASN A 72 -14.34 3.29 1.66
N THR A 73 -14.68 2.42 0.70
CA THR A 73 -13.91 2.27 -0.56
C THR A 73 -14.46 3.09 -1.72
N LEU A 74 -15.63 3.72 -1.53
CA LEU A 74 -16.28 4.54 -2.55
C LEU A 74 -15.38 5.70 -3.02
N THR A 75 -14.68 6.36 -2.09
CA THR A 75 -13.78 7.50 -2.39
C THR A 75 -12.53 7.06 -3.16
N LEU A 76 -12.01 5.86 -2.89
CA LEU A 76 -10.88 5.29 -3.64
C LEU A 76 -11.24 5.02 -5.11
N ARG A 77 -12.49 4.63 -5.37
CA ARG A 77 -12.98 4.34 -6.73
C ARG A 77 -13.23 5.60 -7.55
N GLN A 78 -13.79 6.63 -6.92
CA GLN A 78 -14.07 7.91 -7.58
C GLN A 78 -12.77 8.64 -7.98
N SER A 79 -11.72 8.54 -7.16
CA SER A 79 -10.39 9.10 -7.46
C SER A 79 -9.73 8.49 -8.71
N ILE A 80 -9.97 7.20 -8.99
CA ILE A 80 -9.43 6.52 -10.18
C ILE A 80 -10.06 7.08 -11.47
N HIS A 81 -11.34 7.43 -11.44
CA HIS A 81 -12.03 7.97 -12.63
C HIS A 81 -11.54 9.38 -13.01
N PHE A 82 -11.09 10.17 -12.03
CA PHE A 82 -10.58 11.53 -12.26
C PHE A 82 -9.24 11.55 -13.02
N ARG A 83 -8.42 10.49 -12.91
CA ARG A 83 -7.12 10.39 -13.61
C ARG A 83 -7.20 9.94 -15.07
N GLN A 84 -8.35 9.45 -15.53
CA GLN A 84 -8.54 9.06 -16.94
C GLN A 84 -9.09 10.21 -17.81
N LEU A 85 -9.34 11.38 -17.21
CA LEU A 85 -9.95 12.55 -17.85
C LEU A 85 -9.01 13.77 -17.93
N ILE A 86 -7.73 13.59 -17.60
CA ILE A 86 -6.67 14.61 -17.71
C ILE A 86 -5.51 14.06 -18.53
#